data_AF-A0AAN9H936-F1
#
_entry.id   AF-A0AAN9H936-F1
#
_cell.length_a   1.000
_cell.length_b   1.000
_cell.length_c   1.000
_cell.angle_alpha   90.00
_cell.angle_beta   90.00
_cell.angle_gamma   90.00
#
_symmetry.space_group_name_H-M   'P 1'
#
loop_
_entity.id
_entity.type
_entity.pdbx_description
1 polymer ?
#
loop_
_entity_poly.entity_id
_entity_poly.type
_entity_poly.pdbx_seq_one_letter_code
_entity_poly.pdbx_strand_id
1 'polypeptide(L)'
;MPLSSKERGARFRAKLSADPASREENLAKRRERQRQRKQAGQGDNYHAVKELTVAAHTKRKEQWRLNQRQCREKKRQVEALMNLTPVSEDSFVDEHHDHPGPSQHSSPPGPSQHSSPPGPSQHSSPPGPHCSTPHKPLKKTTASSRTGVRIKKLRVEIEKLKKDVVREKRRADRFRKKANRVMTAKYRKARKNMSTKVFRKGPARRQSVVEFLTRDENSRLLAGKKDTVSKDRVKEQRRVLTKSLKELHKDYNAEAGERRAVSYRQFVRLRPFYVTEPKANDRNTCACLDHENVSLLLEKLHQSGLVGSRSTSEAWSQWQRERVCTEGKTYSHFVKKTLTGTWEDLMKSFNEKLDGLAKHQYTWIHQVEQCRALKNSLQHHEAVVHMDFSENYACKLNVEVQHYHWGGSRKQATVHTCMVYTAEESQAYATISDLESEACVR
;
A
#
# COMPACT_ATOMS: atom_id res chain seq x y z
N MET A 1 -18.31 0.12 -31.90
CA MET A 1 -17.47 -0.82 -31.13
C MET A 1 -18.35 -1.88 -30.47
N PRO A 2 -18.21 -3.18 -30.78
CA PRO A 2 -18.99 -4.22 -30.11
C PRO A 2 -18.61 -4.29 -28.62
N LEU A 3 -19.62 -4.31 -27.74
CA LEU A 3 -19.42 -4.36 -26.30
C LEU A 3 -18.69 -5.64 -25.87
N SER A 4 -17.69 -5.50 -24.99
CA SER A 4 -17.00 -6.66 -24.44
C SER A 4 -17.98 -7.55 -23.66
N SER A 5 -17.71 -8.85 -23.59
CA SER A 5 -18.55 -9.80 -22.83
C SER A 5 -18.76 -9.36 -21.38
N LYS A 6 -17.72 -8.78 -20.77
CA LYS A 6 -17.75 -8.23 -19.41
C LYS A 6 -18.70 -7.04 -19.28
N GLU A 7 -18.70 -6.13 -20.24
CA GLU A 7 -19.59 -4.96 -20.27
C GLU A 7 -21.04 -5.34 -20.56
N ARG A 8 -21.28 -6.29 -21.49
CA ARG A 8 -22.62 -6.84 -21.73
C ARG A 8 -23.22 -7.44 -20.46
N GLY A 9 -22.43 -8.24 -19.74
CA GLY A 9 -22.85 -8.81 -18.45
C GLY A 9 -23.07 -7.78 -17.35
N ALA A 10 -22.28 -6.69 -17.30
CA ALA A 10 -22.47 -5.61 -16.34
C ALA A 10 -23.76 -4.82 -16.60
N ARG A 11 -24.03 -4.47 -17.87
CA ARG A 11 -25.25 -3.75 -18.27
C ARG A 11 -26.50 -4.59 -18.04
N PHE A 12 -26.46 -5.89 -18.33
CA PHE A 12 -27.57 -6.80 -18.05
C PHE A 12 -27.89 -6.86 -16.54
N ARG A 13 -26.86 -6.94 -15.68
CA ARG A 13 -27.05 -6.91 -14.22
C ARG A 13 -27.60 -5.59 -13.70
N ALA A 14 -27.15 -4.47 -14.27
CA ALA A 14 -27.68 -3.15 -13.92
C ALA A 14 -29.16 -3.00 -14.34
N LYS A 15 -29.53 -3.50 -15.53
CA LYS A 15 -30.92 -3.52 -16.01
C LYS A 15 -31.80 -4.38 -15.10
N LEU A 16 -31.31 -5.55 -14.67
CA LEU A 16 -32.01 -6.42 -13.72
C LEU A 16 -32.11 -5.85 -12.29
N SER A 17 -31.25 -4.92 -11.88
CA SER A 17 -31.37 -4.31 -10.54
C SER A 17 -32.29 -3.09 -10.52
N ALA A 18 -32.56 -2.49 -11.67
CA ALA A 18 -33.41 -1.32 -11.81
C ALA A 18 -34.92 -1.68 -11.75
N ASP A 19 -35.29 -2.89 -12.15
CA ASP A 19 -36.67 -3.42 -12.09
C ASP A 19 -36.79 -4.56 -11.04
N PRO A 20 -37.48 -4.32 -9.92
CA PRO A 20 -37.71 -5.34 -8.88
C PRO A 20 -38.43 -6.60 -9.39
N ALA A 21 -39.37 -6.47 -10.32
CA ALA A 21 -40.17 -7.58 -10.82
C ALA A 21 -39.33 -8.51 -11.72
N SER A 22 -38.60 -7.95 -12.69
CA SER A 22 -37.64 -8.71 -13.51
C SER A 22 -36.56 -9.40 -12.67
N ARG A 23 -36.14 -8.76 -11.56
CA ARG A 23 -35.16 -9.34 -10.63
C ARG A 23 -35.70 -10.60 -9.96
N GLU A 24 -36.94 -10.55 -9.50
CA GLU A 24 -37.60 -11.66 -8.81
C GLU A 24 -37.85 -12.83 -9.76
N GLU A 25 -38.30 -12.57 -10.99
CA GLU A 25 -38.48 -13.59 -12.03
C GLU A 25 -37.14 -14.27 -12.38
N ASN A 26 -36.05 -13.49 -12.48
CA ASN A 26 -34.73 -14.04 -12.76
C ASN A 26 -34.20 -14.92 -11.60
N LEU A 27 -34.47 -14.51 -10.36
CA LEU A 27 -34.16 -15.30 -9.16
C LEU A 27 -34.99 -16.57 -9.10
N ALA A 28 -36.27 -16.54 -9.47
CA ALA A 28 -37.14 -17.71 -9.57
C ALA A 28 -36.60 -18.70 -10.62
N LYS A 29 -36.28 -18.23 -11.83
CA LYS A 29 -35.62 -19.04 -12.88
C LYS A 29 -34.29 -19.62 -12.42
N ARG A 30 -33.51 -18.91 -11.60
CA ARG A 30 -32.28 -19.44 -10.98
C ARG A 30 -32.57 -20.55 -9.97
N ARG A 31 -33.57 -20.38 -9.09
CA ARG A 31 -33.99 -21.40 -8.12
C ARG A 31 -34.47 -22.65 -8.84
N GLU A 32 -35.23 -22.49 -9.91
CA GLU A 32 -35.71 -23.57 -10.78
C GLU A 32 -34.55 -24.38 -11.39
N ARG A 33 -33.61 -23.70 -12.05
CA ARG A 33 -32.40 -24.34 -12.59
C ARG A 33 -31.58 -25.05 -11.51
N GLN A 34 -31.52 -24.49 -10.30
CA GLN A 34 -30.77 -25.09 -9.19
C GLN A 34 -31.49 -26.34 -8.64
N ARG A 35 -32.82 -26.35 -8.61
CA ARG A 35 -33.64 -27.53 -8.30
C ARG A 35 -33.44 -28.63 -9.35
N GLN A 36 -33.51 -28.28 -10.63
CA GLN A 36 -33.27 -29.22 -11.74
C GLN A 36 -31.86 -29.80 -11.71
N ARG A 37 -30.82 -28.98 -11.46
CA ARG A 37 -29.44 -29.46 -11.31
C ARG A 37 -29.25 -30.40 -10.11
N LYS A 38 -29.96 -30.15 -9.00
CA LYS A 38 -29.97 -31.05 -7.84
C LYS A 38 -30.66 -32.39 -8.15
N GLN A 39 -31.80 -32.36 -8.84
CA GLN A 39 -32.51 -33.57 -9.29
C GLN A 39 -31.70 -34.37 -10.31
N ALA A 40 -30.94 -33.70 -11.18
CA ALA A 40 -30.05 -34.31 -12.17
C ALA A 40 -28.69 -34.78 -11.59
N GLY A 41 -28.50 -34.76 -10.26
CA GLY A 41 -27.24 -35.16 -9.61
C GLY A 41 -26.03 -34.24 -9.91
N GLN A 42 -26.23 -33.13 -10.62
CA GLN A 42 -25.21 -32.12 -10.93
C GLN A 42 -25.16 -31.02 -9.85
N GLY A 43 -25.14 -31.43 -8.58
CA GLY A 43 -24.80 -30.54 -7.47
C GLY A 43 -23.40 -29.98 -7.67
N ASP A 44 -23.15 -28.73 -7.24
CA ASP A 44 -21.85 -28.07 -7.42
C ASP A 44 -20.71 -29.01 -7.01
N ASN A 45 -19.83 -29.31 -7.95
CA ASN A 45 -18.60 -30.13 -7.80
C ASN A 45 -17.55 -29.43 -6.92
N TYR A 46 -18.00 -28.84 -5.81
CA TYR A 46 -17.18 -28.18 -4.82
C TYR A 46 -17.14 -29.05 -3.57
N HIS A 47 -16.18 -29.98 -3.56
CA HIS A 47 -15.80 -30.65 -2.32
C HIS A 47 -15.00 -29.67 -1.46
N ALA A 48 -15.43 -29.50 -0.20
CA ALA A 48 -14.66 -28.72 0.76
C ALA A 48 -13.30 -29.39 0.97
N VAL A 49 -12.23 -28.61 1.21
CA VAL A 49 -10.85 -29.13 1.34
C VAL A 49 -10.73 -30.29 2.34
N LYS A 50 -11.60 -30.31 3.37
CA LYS A 50 -11.67 -31.34 4.40
C LYS A 50 -12.27 -32.67 3.92
N GLU A 51 -13.01 -32.66 2.82
CA GLU A 51 -13.73 -33.79 2.24
C GLU A 51 -12.98 -34.40 1.05
N LEU A 52 -11.85 -33.80 0.64
CA LEU A 52 -11.00 -34.33 -0.44
C LEU A 52 -10.04 -35.38 0.10
N THR A 53 -9.86 -36.45 -0.67
CA THR A 53 -8.76 -37.39 -0.45
C THR A 53 -7.42 -36.67 -0.59
N VAL A 54 -6.38 -37.18 0.09
CA VAL A 54 -5.03 -36.58 0.05
C VAL A 54 -4.52 -36.45 -1.40
N ALA A 55 -4.78 -37.44 -2.24
CA ALA A 55 -4.43 -37.41 -3.66
C ALA A 55 -5.17 -36.31 -4.43
N ALA A 56 -6.48 -36.15 -4.22
CA ALA A 56 -7.27 -35.11 -4.87
C ALA A 56 -6.87 -33.70 -4.39
N HIS A 57 -6.49 -33.56 -3.13
CA HIS A 57 -5.96 -32.30 -2.58
C HIS A 57 -4.60 -31.92 -3.20
N THR A 58 -3.70 -32.89 -3.39
CA THR A 58 -2.40 -32.68 -4.06
C THR A 58 -2.60 -32.24 -5.52
N LYS A 59 -3.44 -32.95 -6.27
CA LYS A 59 -3.76 -32.62 -7.68
C LYS A 59 -4.36 -31.21 -7.81
N ARG A 60 -5.25 -30.83 -6.89
CA ARG A 60 -5.84 -29.48 -6.84
C ARG A 60 -4.80 -28.39 -6.55
N LYS A 61 -3.82 -28.66 -5.68
CA LYS A 61 -2.69 -27.75 -5.42
C LYS A 61 -1.78 -27.60 -6.63
N GLU A 62 -1.47 -28.68 -7.32
CA GLU A 62 -0.66 -28.66 -8.54
C GLU A 62 -1.33 -27.86 -9.65
N GLN A 63 -2.63 -28.07 -9.85
CA GLN A 63 -3.40 -27.34 -10.84
C GLN A 63 -3.52 -25.85 -10.51
N TRP A 64 -3.66 -25.50 -9.22
CA TRP A 64 -3.58 -24.10 -8.79
C TRP A 64 -2.22 -23.47 -9.09
N ARG A 65 -1.11 -24.18 -8.82
CA ARG A 65 0.26 -23.71 -9.13
C ARG A 65 0.45 -23.52 -10.64
N LEU A 66 -0.10 -24.40 -11.47
CA LEU A 66 -0.05 -24.29 -12.93
C LEU A 66 -0.81 -23.04 -13.40
N ASN A 67 -2.04 -22.85 -12.93
CA ASN A 67 -2.87 -21.70 -13.28
C ASN A 67 -2.23 -20.37 -12.84
N GLN A 68 -1.59 -20.33 -11.67
CA GLN A 68 -0.86 -19.15 -11.20
C GLN A 68 0.35 -18.83 -12.08
N ARG A 69 1.08 -19.85 -12.57
CA ARG A 69 2.17 -19.66 -13.53
C ARG A 69 1.66 -19.06 -14.84
N GLN A 70 0.64 -19.66 -15.43
CA GLN A 70 0.03 -19.16 -16.67
C GLN A 70 -0.51 -17.72 -16.51
N CYS A 71 -1.10 -17.40 -15.37
CA CYS A 71 -1.61 -16.05 -15.11
C CYS A 71 -0.49 -15.00 -15.02
N ARG A 72 0.66 -15.35 -14.41
CA ARG A 72 1.84 -14.48 -14.35
C ARG A 72 2.48 -14.31 -15.72
N GLU A 73 2.55 -15.37 -16.50
CA GLU A 73 3.10 -15.36 -17.86
C GLU A 73 2.25 -14.51 -18.80
N LYS A 74 0.92 -14.67 -18.79
CA LYS A 74 0.01 -13.78 -19.53
C LYS A 74 0.17 -12.33 -19.11
N LYS A 75 0.35 -12.05 -17.81
CA LYS A 75 0.58 -10.69 -17.32
C LYS A 75 1.89 -10.12 -17.87
N ARG A 76 2.99 -10.90 -17.88
CA ARG A 76 4.27 -10.51 -18.48
C ARG A 76 4.15 -10.27 -19.99
N GLN A 77 3.44 -11.13 -20.71
CA GLN A 77 3.19 -10.95 -22.15
C GLN A 77 2.39 -9.69 -22.45
N VAL A 78 1.36 -9.40 -21.65
CA VAL A 78 0.58 -8.15 -21.77
C VAL A 78 1.44 -6.93 -21.44
N GLU A 79 2.29 -7.02 -20.42
CA GLU A 79 3.23 -5.95 -20.05
C GLU A 79 4.28 -5.71 -21.13
N ALA A 80 4.80 -6.76 -21.75
CA ALA A 80 5.71 -6.68 -22.89
C ALA A 80 5.04 -6.09 -24.14
N LEU A 81 3.77 -6.42 -24.41
CA LEU A 81 2.99 -5.82 -25.50
C LEU A 81 2.65 -4.34 -25.26
N MET A 82 2.60 -3.89 -24.01
CA MET A 82 2.23 -2.51 -23.63
C MET A 82 3.45 -1.59 -23.49
N ASN A 83 4.65 -2.14 -23.35
CA ASN A 83 5.90 -1.40 -23.40
C ASN A 83 6.44 -1.37 -24.85
N LEU A 84 5.86 -0.50 -25.68
CA LEU A 84 6.37 -0.18 -27.01
C LEU A 84 7.37 1.00 -27.01
N THR A 85 7.96 1.33 -25.87
CA THR A 85 9.02 2.34 -25.81
C THR A 85 10.29 1.74 -26.43
N PRO A 86 10.81 2.28 -27.55
CA PRO A 86 12.10 1.84 -28.07
C PRO A 86 13.16 2.13 -27.01
N VAL A 87 14.05 1.18 -26.78
CA VAL A 87 15.23 1.38 -25.95
C VAL A 87 16.08 2.44 -26.65
N SER A 88 16.23 3.60 -26.03
CA SER A 88 17.21 4.60 -26.44
C SER A 88 18.60 3.97 -26.35
N GLU A 89 19.29 3.87 -27.48
CA GLU A 89 20.71 3.53 -27.56
C GLU A 89 21.50 4.65 -26.87
N ASP A 90 21.85 4.45 -25.61
CA ASP A 90 22.98 5.10 -24.95
C ASP A 90 23.26 4.39 -23.63
N SER A 91 23.97 3.26 -23.69
CA SER A 91 24.94 2.91 -22.64
C SER A 91 25.97 1.95 -23.21
N PHE A 92 27.20 2.43 -23.19
CA PHE A 92 28.42 1.77 -23.60
C PHE A 92 28.60 0.35 -23.03
N VAL A 93 29.26 -0.45 -23.85
CA VAL A 93 29.83 -1.78 -23.63
C VAL A 93 30.80 -1.76 -22.43
N ASP A 94 30.75 -2.78 -21.57
CA ASP A 94 32.00 -3.35 -21.06
C ASP A 94 31.86 -4.85 -20.80
N GLU A 95 32.92 -5.56 -21.16
CA GLU A 95 32.99 -6.96 -21.50
C GLU A 95 33.26 -7.85 -20.27
N HIS A 96 32.90 -9.12 -20.42
CA HIS A 96 33.03 -10.23 -19.47
C HIS A 96 34.35 -10.29 -18.69
N HIS A 97 34.31 -10.79 -17.44
CA HIS A 97 35.27 -11.80 -16.94
C HIS A 97 34.61 -12.71 -15.89
N ASP A 98 34.91 -14.00 -15.97
CA ASP A 98 34.23 -15.12 -15.30
C ASP A 98 35.04 -15.65 -14.08
N HIS A 99 34.30 -16.25 -13.13
CA HIS A 99 34.73 -17.15 -12.04
C HIS A 99 35.44 -16.56 -10.77
N PRO A 100 35.54 -17.33 -9.66
CA PRO A 100 34.48 -17.94 -8.83
C PRO A 100 34.60 -17.53 -7.33
N GLY A 101 33.57 -17.80 -6.49
CA GLY A 101 33.54 -17.41 -5.06
C GLY A 101 34.65 -18.02 -4.18
N PRO A 102 34.89 -17.52 -2.94
CA PRO A 102 34.16 -18.05 -1.76
C PRO A 102 34.01 -17.15 -0.49
N SER A 103 32.95 -17.44 0.29
CA SER A 103 32.80 -17.54 1.77
C SER A 103 33.43 -16.55 2.81
N GLN A 104 32.54 -16.10 3.72
CA GLN A 104 32.62 -16.03 5.23
C GLN A 104 33.05 -14.76 5.99
N HIS A 105 32.23 -14.41 7.02
CA HIS A 105 32.64 -14.02 8.39
C HIS A 105 31.41 -14.18 9.35
N SER A 106 31.31 -15.22 10.19
CA SER A 106 31.74 -15.43 11.60
C SER A 106 30.89 -14.82 12.75
N SER A 107 30.61 -15.67 13.75
CA SER A 107 30.31 -15.34 15.15
C SER A 107 31.18 -16.23 16.08
N PRO A 108 31.57 -15.78 17.30
CA PRO A 108 32.60 -16.42 18.13
C PRO A 108 32.02 -17.07 19.43
N PRO A 109 32.81 -17.49 20.48
CA PRO A 109 33.36 -18.84 20.63
C PRO A 109 33.27 -19.50 22.05
N GLY A 110 33.67 -20.80 22.14
CA GLY A 110 34.41 -21.42 23.27
C GLY A 110 33.69 -22.49 24.16
N PRO A 111 34.40 -23.45 24.82
CA PRO A 111 35.74 -24.01 24.53
C PRO A 111 35.90 -25.56 24.65
N SER A 112 36.93 -26.04 23.91
CA SER A 112 37.88 -27.18 24.05
C SER A 112 37.57 -28.47 24.84
N GLN A 113 37.95 -29.65 24.31
CA GLN A 113 39.29 -30.27 24.47
C GLN A 113 39.55 -31.46 23.50
N HIS A 114 40.86 -31.67 23.26
CA HIS A 114 41.66 -32.67 22.51
C HIS A 114 41.19 -34.15 22.64
N SER A 115 41.51 -35.14 21.78
CA SER A 115 42.78 -35.50 21.13
C SER A 115 42.56 -36.49 19.95
N SER A 116 43.55 -36.58 19.06
CA SER A 116 43.57 -37.25 17.74
C SER A 116 44.02 -38.77 17.76
N PRO A 117 44.56 -39.39 16.67
CA PRO A 117 43.95 -40.37 15.72
C PRO A 117 44.83 -41.68 15.66
N PRO A 118 45.06 -42.45 14.54
CA PRO A 118 44.49 -42.55 13.17
C PRO A 118 44.17 -44.01 12.68
N GLY A 119 43.81 -44.16 11.39
CA GLY A 119 43.41 -45.40 10.67
C GLY A 119 44.52 -46.46 10.46
N PRO A 120 44.45 -47.43 9.49
CA PRO A 120 44.10 -47.18 8.07
C PRO A 120 43.41 -48.35 7.28
N SER A 121 43.08 -48.00 6.03
CA SER A 121 43.22 -48.72 4.75
C SER A 121 43.13 -50.25 4.65
N GLN A 122 42.35 -50.65 3.63
CA GLN A 122 42.32 -51.97 3.01
C GLN A 122 43.63 -52.23 2.23
N HIS A 123 44.14 -53.46 2.31
CA HIS A 123 45.13 -54.02 1.40
C HIS A 123 44.68 -55.41 0.94
N SER A 124 44.78 -55.59 -0.37
CA SER A 124 44.62 -56.79 -1.19
C SER A 124 45.75 -57.80 -1.01
N SER A 125 45.47 -59.10 -1.17
CA SER A 125 46.46 -60.15 -1.45
C SER A 125 45.85 -61.30 -2.29
N PRO A 126 46.67 -62.05 -3.08
CA PRO A 126 46.29 -62.72 -4.34
C PRO A 126 46.14 -64.26 -4.23
N PRO A 127 45.76 -64.98 -5.32
CA PRO A 127 45.59 -66.44 -5.30
C PRO A 127 46.84 -67.20 -5.80
N GLY A 128 47.05 -68.42 -5.28
CA GLY A 128 48.07 -69.36 -5.75
C GLY A 128 47.83 -70.80 -5.22
N PRO A 129 48.35 -71.85 -5.90
CA PRO A 129 47.64 -73.12 -6.09
C PRO A 129 48.20 -74.37 -5.35
N HIS A 130 47.31 -75.37 -5.23
CA HIS A 130 47.44 -76.85 -5.10
C HIS A 130 48.69 -77.52 -4.46
N CYS A 131 48.47 -78.46 -3.49
CA CYS A 131 48.92 -79.89 -3.57
C CYS A 131 48.45 -80.77 -2.36
N SER A 132 47.81 -81.89 -2.71
CA SER A 132 47.63 -83.26 -2.15
C SER A 132 47.92 -83.69 -0.68
N THR A 133 46.84 -84.13 0.03
CA THR A 133 46.60 -85.41 0.82
C THR A 133 47.58 -85.95 1.91
N PRO A 134 47.21 -86.91 2.81
CA PRO A 134 46.09 -86.97 3.79
C PRO A 134 46.47 -87.55 5.22
N HIS A 135 45.51 -87.51 6.17
CA HIS A 135 45.33 -88.35 7.40
C HIS A 135 46.24 -88.24 8.66
N LYS A 136 45.67 -87.81 9.81
CA LYS A 136 45.20 -88.66 10.96
C LYS A 136 44.72 -87.80 12.18
N PRO A 137 43.81 -88.29 13.04
CA PRO A 137 43.06 -87.45 13.99
C PRO A 137 43.48 -87.51 15.47
N LEU A 138 43.24 -86.38 16.15
CA LEU A 138 42.80 -86.16 17.55
C LEU A 138 43.65 -86.65 18.75
N LYS A 139 43.95 -85.71 19.67
CA LYS A 139 43.65 -85.85 21.11
C LYS A 139 43.19 -84.52 21.73
N LYS A 140 41.98 -84.53 22.33
CA LYS A 140 41.40 -83.44 23.13
C LYS A 140 41.89 -83.59 24.58
N THR A 141 42.35 -82.51 25.21
CA THR A 141 42.60 -82.47 26.67
C THR A 141 41.71 -81.40 27.33
N THR A 142 41.41 -81.67 28.59
CA THR A 142 40.26 -81.26 29.41
C THR A 142 40.26 -79.81 29.93
N ALA A 143 41.11 -78.91 29.39
CA ALA A 143 41.14 -77.49 29.75
C ALA A 143 39.96 -76.66 29.20
N SER A 144 39.16 -77.22 28.28
CA SER A 144 38.09 -76.52 27.56
C SER A 144 36.83 -76.23 28.42
N SER A 145 36.59 -76.99 29.48
CA SER A 145 35.34 -76.96 30.25
C SER A 145 35.19 -75.71 31.15
N ARG A 146 36.24 -75.33 31.90
CA ARG A 146 36.20 -74.14 32.79
C ARG A 146 36.12 -72.82 32.02
N THR A 147 36.80 -72.74 30.87
CA THR A 147 36.79 -71.57 29.99
C THR A 147 35.43 -71.37 29.34
N GLY A 148 34.75 -72.45 28.93
CA GLY A 148 33.40 -72.41 28.37
C GLY A 148 32.33 -71.92 29.36
N VAL A 149 32.42 -72.29 30.64
CA VAL A 149 31.49 -71.82 31.69
C VAL A 149 31.68 -70.31 31.94
N ARG A 150 32.92 -69.83 31.99
CA ARG A 150 33.24 -68.40 32.16
C ARG A 150 32.77 -67.57 30.98
N ILE A 151 32.92 -68.06 29.75
CA ILE A 151 32.38 -67.43 28.54
C ILE A 151 30.85 -67.34 28.60
N LYS A 152 30.15 -68.39 29.04
CA LYS A 152 28.68 -68.36 29.21
C LYS A 152 28.25 -67.32 30.24
N LYS A 153 28.94 -67.22 31.38
CA LYS A 153 28.64 -66.23 32.43
C LYS A 153 28.82 -64.79 31.92
N LEU A 154 29.93 -64.52 31.23
CA LEU A 154 30.19 -63.22 30.60
C LEU A 154 29.14 -62.85 29.54
N ARG A 155 28.66 -63.82 28.75
CA ARG A 155 27.58 -63.59 27.76
C ARG A 155 26.27 -63.16 28.42
N VAL A 156 25.89 -63.80 29.54
CA VAL A 156 24.69 -63.41 30.30
C VAL A 156 24.84 -62.01 30.90
N GLU A 157 26.03 -61.68 31.38
CA GLU A 157 26.34 -60.36 31.96
C GLU A 157 26.34 -59.24 30.92
N ILE A 158 26.92 -59.49 29.73
CA ILE A 158 26.83 -58.56 28.58
C ILE A 158 25.37 -58.31 28.20
N GLU A 159 24.53 -59.34 28.18
CA GLU A 159 23.13 -59.20 27.82
C GLU A 159 22.33 -58.42 28.88
N LYS A 160 22.67 -58.58 30.16
CA LYS A 160 22.12 -57.78 31.26
C LYS A 160 22.54 -56.31 31.13
N LEU A 161 23.84 -56.05 30.92
CA LEU A 161 24.37 -54.69 30.74
C LEU A 161 23.77 -53.98 29.52
N LYS A 162 23.55 -54.70 28.40
CA LYS A 162 22.84 -54.15 27.23
C LYS A 162 21.43 -53.68 27.58
N LYS A 163 20.68 -54.46 28.37
CA LYS A 163 19.33 -54.10 28.83
C LYS A 163 19.36 -52.88 29.75
N ASP A 164 20.35 -52.77 30.62
CA ASP A 164 20.52 -51.63 31.53
C ASP A 164 20.92 -50.36 30.78
N VAL A 165 21.80 -50.43 29.78
CA VAL A 165 22.13 -49.30 28.89
C VAL A 165 20.90 -48.79 28.15
N VAL A 166 20.04 -49.67 27.66
CA VAL A 166 18.77 -49.27 27.02
C VAL A 166 17.84 -48.59 28.01
N ARG A 167 17.77 -49.08 29.26
CA ARG A 167 16.95 -48.49 30.32
C ARG A 167 17.43 -47.08 30.69
N GLU A 168 18.73 -46.88 30.83
CA GLU A 168 19.31 -45.58 31.15
C GLU A 168 19.23 -44.60 29.96
N LYS A 169 19.40 -45.06 28.71
CA LYS A 169 19.10 -44.23 27.53
C LYS A 169 17.65 -43.73 27.52
N ARG A 170 16.68 -44.59 27.82
CA ARG A 170 15.26 -44.19 27.95
C ARG A 170 15.05 -43.18 29.09
N ARG A 171 15.81 -43.28 30.18
CA ARG A 171 15.76 -42.35 31.31
C ARG A 171 16.32 -40.98 30.92
N ALA A 172 17.49 -40.94 30.29
CA ALA A 172 18.09 -39.74 29.74
C ALA A 172 17.16 -39.05 28.71
N ASP A 173 16.49 -39.82 27.85
CA ASP A 173 15.52 -39.29 26.89
C ASP A 173 14.31 -38.63 27.55
N ARG A 174 13.81 -39.18 28.67
CA ARG A 174 12.73 -38.56 29.44
C ARG A 174 13.17 -37.23 30.04
N PHE A 175 14.38 -37.17 30.62
CA PHE A 175 14.93 -35.92 31.16
C PHE A 175 15.14 -34.86 30.07
N ARG A 176 15.70 -35.25 28.93
CA ARG A 176 15.87 -34.38 27.75
C ARG A 176 14.53 -33.82 27.25
N LYS A 177 13.49 -34.66 27.13
CA LYS A 177 12.14 -34.21 26.75
C LYS A 177 11.53 -33.26 27.79
N LYS A 178 11.76 -33.49 29.09
CA LYS A 178 11.29 -32.60 30.17
C LYS A 178 11.99 -31.24 30.12
N ALA A 179 13.31 -31.22 29.94
CA ALA A 179 14.09 -29.99 29.77
C ALA A 179 13.61 -29.18 28.54
N ASN A 180 13.40 -29.84 27.40
CA ASN A 180 12.88 -29.20 26.19
C ASN A 180 11.49 -28.59 26.39
N ARG A 181 10.59 -29.24 27.15
CA ARG A 181 9.27 -28.71 27.51
C ARG A 181 9.36 -27.46 28.38
N VAL A 182 10.25 -27.45 29.36
CA VAL A 182 10.47 -26.27 30.23
C VAL A 182 11.02 -25.10 29.41
N MET A 183 11.99 -25.35 28.53
CA MET A 183 12.56 -24.32 27.64
C MET A 183 11.50 -23.76 26.68
N THR A 184 10.73 -24.61 26.00
CA THR A 184 9.64 -24.15 25.11
C THR A 184 8.55 -23.39 25.86
N ALA A 185 8.21 -23.79 27.09
CA ALA A 185 7.27 -23.05 27.93
C ALA A 185 7.77 -21.65 28.31
N LYS A 186 9.07 -21.52 28.64
CA LYS A 186 9.72 -20.21 28.91
C LYS A 186 9.66 -19.30 27.68
N TYR A 187 10.05 -19.79 26.51
CA TYR A 187 9.98 -19.03 25.25
C TYR A 187 8.55 -18.61 24.90
N ARG A 188 7.57 -19.50 25.10
CA ARG A 188 6.15 -19.20 24.87
C ARG A 188 5.64 -18.09 25.80
N LYS A 189 6.03 -18.11 27.08
CA LYS A 189 5.66 -17.07 28.07
C LYS A 189 6.29 -15.72 27.72
N ALA A 190 7.57 -15.69 27.35
CA ALA A 190 8.26 -14.47 26.91
C ALA A 190 7.60 -13.86 25.67
N ARG A 191 7.28 -14.68 24.66
CA ARG A 191 6.59 -14.23 23.43
C ARG A 191 5.19 -13.67 23.74
N LYS A 192 4.44 -14.27 24.65
CA LYS A 192 3.12 -13.79 25.08
C LYS A 192 3.22 -12.41 25.74
N ASN A 193 4.17 -12.24 26.66
CA ASN A 193 4.42 -10.96 27.33
C ASN A 193 4.85 -9.85 26.36
N MET A 194 5.69 -10.17 25.37
CA MET A 194 6.13 -9.24 24.34
C MET A 194 4.96 -8.81 23.44
N SER A 195 4.09 -9.75 23.04
CA SER A 195 2.88 -9.49 22.26
C SER A 195 1.93 -8.52 22.99
N THR A 196 1.71 -8.72 24.29
CA THR A 196 0.82 -7.85 25.09
C THR A 196 1.37 -6.43 25.21
N LYS A 197 2.69 -6.26 25.37
CA LYS A 197 3.35 -4.95 25.48
C LYS A 197 3.34 -4.17 24.15
N VAL A 198 3.50 -4.87 23.02
CA VAL A 198 3.38 -4.29 21.68
C VAL A 198 1.94 -3.88 21.36
N PHE A 199 0.96 -4.72 21.74
CA PHE A 199 -0.46 -4.46 21.50
C PHE A 199 -0.94 -3.20 22.23
N ARG A 200 -0.53 -2.98 23.49
CA ARG A 200 -0.91 -1.76 24.25
C ARG A 200 -0.37 -0.45 23.67
N LYS A 201 0.79 -0.47 23.00
CA LYS A 201 1.38 0.72 22.32
C LYS A 201 0.99 0.86 20.85
N GLY A 202 0.21 -0.07 20.30
CA GLY A 202 -0.22 -0.08 18.89
C GLY A 202 -1.31 0.95 18.56
N PRO A 203 -2.41 1.03 19.33
CA PRO A 203 -3.52 1.93 19.07
C PRO A 203 -3.12 3.40 19.09
N ALA A 204 -2.36 3.83 20.10
CA ALA A 204 -1.92 5.22 20.24
C ALA A 204 -1.00 5.66 19.08
N ARG A 205 -0.08 4.79 18.63
CA ARG A 205 0.79 5.07 17.48
C ARG A 205 0.00 5.12 16.17
N ARG A 206 -1.00 4.25 16.02
CA ARG A 206 -1.89 4.31 14.84
C ARG A 206 -2.65 5.63 14.80
N GLN A 207 -3.23 6.04 15.92
CA GLN A 207 -3.99 7.29 15.98
C GLN A 207 -3.10 8.49 15.65
N SER A 208 -1.90 8.56 16.21
CA SER A 208 -0.95 9.64 15.94
C SER A 208 -0.55 9.72 14.45
N VAL A 209 -0.34 8.59 13.77
CA VAL A 209 -0.05 8.57 12.33
C VAL A 209 -1.26 8.97 11.49
N VAL A 210 -2.46 8.52 11.88
CA VAL A 210 -3.71 8.91 11.21
C VAL A 210 -3.90 10.41 11.31
N GLU A 211 -3.86 10.96 12.54
CA GLU A 211 -4.02 12.38 12.83
C GLU A 211 -3.00 13.23 12.07
N PHE A 212 -1.72 12.83 12.04
CA PHE A 212 -0.69 13.51 11.27
C PHE A 212 -1.01 13.54 9.77
N LEU A 213 -1.36 12.39 9.19
CA LEU A 213 -1.62 12.28 7.74
C LEU A 213 -2.92 12.96 7.32
N THR A 214 -3.91 13.10 8.21
CA THR A 214 -5.19 13.76 7.90
C THR A 214 -5.14 15.27 7.97
N ARG A 215 -4.03 15.87 8.39
CA ARG A 215 -3.84 17.33 8.35
C ARG A 215 -3.80 17.83 6.91
N ASP A 216 -4.36 19.01 6.66
CA ASP A 216 -4.45 19.60 5.33
C ASP A 216 -3.08 19.89 4.70
N GLU A 217 -2.06 20.16 5.53
CA GLU A 217 -0.64 20.28 5.13
C GLU A 217 -0.11 18.99 4.47
N ASN A 218 -0.52 17.83 5.00
CA ASN A 218 0.05 16.53 4.67
C ASN A 218 -0.80 15.75 3.65
N SER A 219 -2.12 15.98 3.66
CA SER A 219 -3.02 15.47 2.64
C SER A 219 -4.19 16.42 2.39
N ARG A 220 -4.58 16.56 1.13
CA ARG A 220 -5.75 17.33 0.71
C ARG A 220 -7.00 16.44 0.64
N LEU A 221 -8.13 16.97 1.08
CA LEU A 221 -9.43 16.33 0.88
C LEU A 221 -9.92 16.58 -0.55
N LEU A 222 -10.43 15.56 -1.23
CA LEU A 222 -11.09 15.73 -2.52
C LEU A 222 -12.56 16.09 -2.29
N ALA A 223 -13.09 17.08 -3.01
CA ALA A 223 -14.47 17.56 -2.83
C ALA A 223 -15.53 16.72 -3.57
N GLY A 224 -15.13 15.88 -4.53
CA GLY A 224 -16.09 15.17 -5.37
C GLY A 224 -16.90 14.13 -4.58
N LYS A 225 -18.22 14.09 -4.79
CA LYS A 225 -19.12 13.07 -4.19
C LYS A 225 -18.71 11.62 -4.52
N LYS A 226 -18.00 11.43 -5.64
CA LYS A 226 -17.47 10.13 -6.09
C LYS A 226 -16.06 9.86 -5.57
N ASP A 227 -15.36 10.85 -5.02
CA ASP A 227 -14.00 10.73 -4.49
C ASP A 227 -14.03 10.08 -3.12
N THR A 228 -14.46 8.83 -3.07
CA THR A 228 -14.61 8.06 -1.85
C THR A 228 -13.88 6.74 -1.96
N VAL A 229 -13.34 6.27 -0.84
CA VAL A 229 -12.68 4.96 -0.76
C VAL A 229 -13.46 4.12 0.24
N SER A 230 -13.71 2.86 -0.12
CA SER A 230 -14.40 1.92 0.76
C SER A 230 -13.52 0.74 1.11
N LYS A 231 -13.42 0.43 2.40
CA LYS A 231 -12.70 -0.73 2.91
C LYS A 231 -13.44 -1.27 4.13
N ASP A 232 -13.58 -2.59 4.21
CA ASP A 232 -14.22 -3.26 5.35
C ASP A 232 -15.63 -2.70 5.68
N ARG A 233 -16.42 -2.39 4.65
CA ARG A 233 -17.77 -1.77 4.73
C ARG A 233 -17.81 -0.35 5.29
N VAL A 234 -16.67 0.27 5.57
CA VAL A 234 -16.56 1.68 5.92
C VAL A 234 -16.23 2.47 4.65
N LYS A 235 -16.99 3.53 4.39
CA LYS A 235 -16.81 4.42 3.25
C LYS A 235 -16.39 5.80 3.76
N GLU A 236 -15.26 6.28 3.28
CA GLU A 236 -14.64 7.52 3.70
C GLU A 236 -14.36 8.42 2.50
N GLN A 237 -14.37 9.74 2.72
CA GLN A 237 -13.96 10.69 1.70
C GLN A 237 -12.46 10.55 1.44
N ARG A 238 -12.08 10.51 0.15
CA ARG A 238 -10.70 10.28 -0.27
C ARG A 238 -9.85 11.51 0.02
N ARG A 239 -8.67 11.28 0.59
CA ARG A 239 -7.60 12.25 0.74
C ARG A 239 -6.41 11.87 -0.12
N VAL A 240 -5.70 12.86 -0.64
CA VAL A 240 -4.52 12.68 -1.49
C VAL A 240 -3.32 13.35 -0.83
N LEU A 241 -2.20 12.64 -0.74
CA LEU A 241 -0.99 13.15 -0.09
C LEU A 241 -0.40 14.34 -0.85
N THR A 242 0.11 15.33 -0.13
CA THR A 242 0.75 16.52 -0.72
C THR A 242 2.21 16.27 -1.08
N LYS A 243 2.92 15.49 -0.26
CA LYS A 243 4.32 15.08 -0.45
C LYS A 243 4.44 13.56 -0.57
N SER A 244 5.64 13.08 -0.91
CA SER A 244 5.90 11.64 -0.89
C SER A 244 5.80 11.07 0.53
N LEU A 245 5.40 9.79 0.66
CA LEU A 245 5.37 9.12 1.98
C LEU A 245 6.73 9.09 2.67
N LYS A 246 7.83 9.15 1.91
CA LYS A 246 9.20 9.17 2.45
C LYS A 246 9.49 10.49 3.14
N GLU A 247 9.11 11.61 2.54
CA GLU A 247 9.29 12.94 3.13
C GLU A 247 8.38 13.11 4.34
N LEU A 248 7.10 12.76 4.21
CA LEU A 248 6.14 12.82 5.32
C LEU A 248 6.54 11.96 6.51
N HIS A 249 7.26 10.85 6.28
CA HIS A 249 7.80 10.02 7.36
C HIS A 249 8.92 10.72 8.12
N LYS A 250 9.79 11.47 7.44
CA LYS A 250 10.82 12.30 8.08
C LYS A 250 10.17 13.40 8.90
N ASP A 251 9.21 14.12 8.30
CA ASP A 251 8.45 15.19 8.95
C ASP A 251 7.72 14.67 10.20
N TYR A 252 7.04 13.52 10.09
CA TYR A 252 6.36 12.89 11.24
C TYR A 252 7.33 12.55 12.37
N ASN A 253 8.48 11.92 12.06
CA ASN A 253 9.42 11.52 13.11
C ASN A 253 10.10 12.73 13.76
N ALA A 254 10.28 13.83 13.04
CA ALA A 254 10.78 15.09 13.59
C ALA A 254 9.78 15.69 14.60
N GLU A 255 8.48 15.67 14.31
CA GLU A 255 7.44 16.21 15.20
C GLU A 255 7.08 15.26 16.36
N ALA A 256 6.98 13.96 16.09
CA ALA A 256 6.46 12.99 17.05
C ALA A 256 7.45 12.68 18.20
N GLY A 257 8.73 13.01 18.03
CA GLY A 257 9.81 12.70 18.96
C GLY A 257 10.05 11.20 19.13
N GLU A 258 11.08 10.85 19.91
CA GLU A 258 11.59 9.47 19.99
C GLU A 258 10.58 8.45 20.54
N ARG A 259 9.65 8.89 21.41
CA ARG A 259 8.64 8.02 22.01
C ARG A 259 7.55 7.56 21.04
N ARG A 260 7.25 8.34 20.00
CA ARG A 260 6.19 8.04 19.00
C ARG A 260 6.77 7.81 17.60
N ALA A 261 8.09 7.91 17.45
CA ALA A 261 8.80 7.57 16.23
C ALA A 261 8.45 6.15 15.74
N VAL A 262 8.32 6.03 14.42
CA VAL A 262 8.06 4.75 13.75
C VAL A 262 9.05 4.54 12.62
N SER A 263 9.27 3.28 12.25
CA SER A 263 10.00 2.96 11.02
C SER A 263 9.13 3.27 9.81
N TYR A 264 9.75 3.56 8.66
CA TYR A 264 9.05 3.84 7.41
C TYR A 264 8.03 2.74 7.06
N ARG A 265 8.42 1.47 7.18
CA ARG A 265 7.53 0.33 6.92
C ARG A 265 6.31 0.30 7.84
N GLN A 266 6.48 0.71 9.09
CA GLN A 266 5.38 0.79 10.04
C GLN A 266 4.48 2.00 9.76
N PHE A 267 5.06 3.15 9.40
CA PHE A 267 4.33 4.34 8.98
C PHE A 267 3.37 4.03 7.82
N VAL A 268 3.88 3.42 6.75
CA VAL A 268 3.08 3.02 5.58
C VAL A 268 1.98 2.01 5.95
N ARG A 269 2.23 1.11 6.90
CA ARG A 269 1.21 0.15 7.37
C ARG A 269 0.12 0.78 8.22
N LEU A 270 0.46 1.84 8.97
CA LEU A 270 -0.46 2.55 9.85
C LEU A 270 -1.26 3.61 9.09
N ARG A 271 -0.85 3.99 7.87
CA ARG A 271 -1.58 4.90 6.98
C ARG A 271 -3.06 4.50 6.87
N PRO A 272 -4.00 5.42 7.11
CA PRO A 272 -5.42 5.16 6.90
C PRO A 272 -5.73 4.89 5.42
N PHE A 273 -6.68 4.00 5.15
CA PHE A 273 -6.94 3.51 3.78
C PHE A 273 -7.50 4.57 2.83
N TYR A 274 -8.13 5.61 3.36
CA TYR A 274 -8.70 6.72 2.60
C TYR A 274 -7.68 7.82 2.26
N VAL A 275 -6.47 7.76 2.82
CA VAL A 275 -5.34 8.61 2.43
C VAL A 275 -4.51 7.87 1.38
N THR A 276 -4.52 8.41 0.15
CA THR A 276 -3.97 7.76 -1.05
C THR A 276 -2.87 8.61 -1.69
N GLU A 277 -2.04 7.98 -2.51
CA GLU A 277 -1.08 8.70 -3.33
C GLU A 277 -1.79 9.43 -4.48
N PRO A 278 -1.24 10.57 -4.95
CA PRO A 278 -1.76 11.28 -6.11
C PRO A 278 -1.71 10.42 -7.37
N LYS A 279 -2.79 10.44 -8.16
CA LYS A 279 -2.85 9.94 -9.53
C LYS A 279 -2.67 11.09 -10.52
N ALA A 280 -2.47 10.78 -11.80
CA ALA A 280 -2.37 11.79 -12.86
C ALA A 280 -3.60 12.74 -12.92
N ASN A 281 -4.79 12.23 -12.61
CA ASN A 281 -6.03 13.04 -12.56
C ASN A 281 -6.19 13.81 -11.25
N ASP A 282 -5.40 13.51 -10.23
CA ASP A 282 -5.39 14.21 -8.95
C ASP A 282 -4.38 15.38 -8.98
N ARG A 283 -4.13 16.00 -10.14
CA ARG A 283 -3.22 17.14 -10.24
C ARG A 283 -3.77 18.31 -9.41
N ASN A 284 -2.94 18.80 -8.50
CA ASN A 284 -3.15 20.06 -7.80
C ASN A 284 -2.69 21.20 -8.72
N THR A 285 -3.53 21.58 -9.66
CA THR A 285 -3.40 22.89 -10.29
C THR A 285 -4.25 23.85 -9.48
N CYS A 286 -3.62 24.74 -8.71
CA CYS A 286 -4.35 25.94 -8.27
C CYS A 286 -4.88 26.60 -9.54
N ALA A 287 -6.20 26.73 -9.67
CA ALA A 287 -6.80 27.42 -10.81
C ALA A 287 -6.74 28.95 -10.65
N CYS A 288 -5.83 29.43 -9.80
CA CYS A 288 -5.65 30.84 -9.54
C CYS A 288 -4.81 31.50 -10.63
N LEU A 289 -5.06 32.79 -10.82
CA LEU A 289 -4.39 33.62 -11.82
C LEU A 289 -2.86 33.67 -11.64
N ASP A 290 -2.37 33.56 -10.40
CA ASP A 290 -0.92 33.56 -10.13
C ASP A 290 -0.26 32.32 -10.72
N HIS A 291 -0.82 31.14 -10.48
CA HIS A 291 -0.32 29.89 -11.06
C HIS A 291 -0.52 29.86 -12.58
N GLU A 292 -1.69 30.25 -13.08
CA GLU A 292 -1.96 30.29 -14.52
C GLU A 292 -1.00 31.22 -15.26
N ASN A 293 -0.76 32.43 -14.73
CA ASN A 293 0.17 33.37 -15.35
C ASN A 293 1.61 32.86 -15.35
N VAL A 294 2.08 32.26 -14.25
CA VAL A 294 3.41 31.66 -14.19
C VAL A 294 3.51 30.48 -15.15
N SER A 295 2.47 29.64 -15.28
CA SER A 295 2.41 28.55 -16.26
C SER A 295 2.48 29.06 -17.69
N LEU A 296 1.69 30.07 -18.07
CA LEU A 296 1.72 30.67 -19.42
C LEU A 296 3.10 31.25 -19.76
N LEU A 297 3.74 31.93 -18.81
CA LEU A 297 5.08 32.47 -18.99
C LEU A 297 6.11 31.35 -19.10
N LEU A 298 6.04 30.32 -18.25
CA LEU A 298 6.95 29.18 -18.27
C LEU A 298 6.85 28.37 -19.58
N GLU A 299 5.63 28.15 -20.08
CA GLU A 299 5.40 27.52 -21.38
C GLU A 299 6.05 28.31 -22.51
N LYS A 300 5.90 29.64 -22.48
CA LYS A 300 6.52 30.51 -23.48
C LYS A 300 8.05 30.50 -23.36
N LEU A 301 8.60 30.59 -22.15
CA LEU A 301 10.05 30.49 -21.91
C LEU A 301 10.61 29.15 -22.41
N HIS A 302 9.88 28.06 -22.23
CA HIS A 302 10.26 26.75 -22.74
C HIS A 302 10.24 26.72 -24.27
N GLN A 303 9.21 27.28 -24.91
CA GLN A 303 9.10 27.36 -26.37
C GLN A 303 10.20 28.23 -27.01
N SER A 304 10.55 29.35 -26.38
CA SER A 304 11.61 30.24 -26.86
C SER A 304 13.03 29.70 -26.61
N GLY A 305 13.16 28.63 -25.81
CA GLY A 305 14.44 28.06 -25.38
C GLY A 305 15.07 28.87 -24.24
N LEU A 306 15.58 28.19 -23.21
CA LEU A 306 16.23 28.83 -22.05
C LEU A 306 17.52 29.59 -22.41
N VAL A 307 18.08 29.36 -23.60
CA VAL A 307 19.32 29.97 -24.09
C VAL A 307 19.28 30.12 -25.62
N GLY A 308 19.36 31.36 -26.13
CA GLY A 308 20.16 31.66 -27.32
C GLY A 308 19.47 32.11 -28.61
N SER A 309 18.17 31.93 -28.79
CA SER A 309 17.47 32.52 -29.95
C SER A 309 17.06 33.95 -29.60
N ARG A 310 17.89 34.93 -29.99
CA ARG A 310 17.60 36.38 -29.90
C ARG A 310 16.45 36.74 -30.85
N SER A 311 15.24 36.26 -30.60
CA SER A 311 14.07 36.91 -31.20
C SER A 311 14.03 38.33 -30.66
N THR A 312 14.13 39.32 -31.53
CA THR A 312 14.03 40.74 -31.18
C THR A 312 12.65 41.08 -30.61
N SER A 313 11.66 40.23 -30.85
CA SER A 313 10.30 40.36 -30.34
C SER A 313 9.71 39.00 -29.97
N GLU A 314 9.18 38.91 -28.77
CA GLU A 314 8.46 37.77 -28.21
C GLU A 314 7.01 38.17 -27.95
N ALA A 315 6.08 37.26 -28.24
CA ALA A 315 4.67 37.42 -27.90
C ALA A 315 4.29 36.39 -26.85
N TRP A 316 3.73 36.83 -25.73
CA TRP A 316 3.29 35.95 -24.65
C TRP A 316 1.90 36.34 -24.13
N SER A 317 1.19 35.35 -23.59
CA SER A 317 -0.13 35.57 -23.01
C SER A 317 -0.05 35.75 -21.51
N GLN A 318 -0.86 36.66 -20.97
CA GLN A 318 -1.02 36.84 -19.54
C GLN A 318 -2.45 37.30 -19.23
N TRP A 319 -3.01 36.81 -18.13
CA TRP A 319 -4.25 37.33 -17.57
C TRP A 319 -4.00 38.61 -16.79
N GLN A 320 -4.75 39.66 -17.14
CA GLN A 320 -4.71 40.95 -16.48
C GLN A 320 -6.13 41.42 -16.14
N ARG A 321 -6.25 42.21 -15.06
CA ARG A 321 -7.51 42.85 -14.70
C ARG A 321 -7.69 44.10 -15.55
N GLU A 322 -8.78 44.18 -16.28
CA GLU A 322 -9.16 45.33 -17.10
C GLU A 322 -10.40 46.00 -16.51
N ARG A 323 -10.29 47.31 -16.25
CA ARG A 323 -11.42 48.14 -15.85
C ARG A 323 -12.07 48.71 -17.10
N VAL A 324 -13.35 48.44 -17.28
CA VAL A 324 -14.15 48.96 -18.39
C VAL A 324 -15.20 49.88 -17.81
N CYS A 325 -15.29 51.08 -18.39
CA CYS A 325 -16.33 52.04 -18.09
C CYS A 325 -17.32 52.02 -19.26
N THR A 326 -18.53 51.54 -19.03
CA THR A 326 -19.61 51.58 -20.03
C THR A 326 -20.81 52.27 -19.39
N GLU A 327 -21.30 53.33 -20.04
CA GLU A 327 -22.54 54.02 -19.64
C GLU A 327 -22.60 54.40 -18.13
N GLY A 328 -21.50 54.90 -17.58
CA GLY A 328 -21.42 55.34 -16.18
C GLY A 328 -21.28 54.22 -15.13
N LYS A 329 -21.21 52.95 -15.54
CA LYS A 329 -20.90 51.82 -14.65
C LYS A 329 -19.46 51.34 -14.90
N THR A 330 -18.67 51.28 -13.83
CA THR A 330 -17.31 50.74 -13.87
C THR A 330 -17.33 49.30 -13.40
N TYR A 331 -16.95 48.38 -14.27
CA TYR A 331 -16.75 46.98 -13.89
C TYR A 331 -15.32 46.54 -14.21
N SER A 332 -14.79 45.62 -13.41
CA SER A 332 -13.49 45.02 -13.66
C SER A 332 -13.66 43.56 -14.05
N HIS A 333 -13.02 43.15 -15.13
CA HIS A 333 -13.03 41.76 -15.59
C HIS A 333 -11.59 41.31 -15.89
N PHE A 334 -11.36 40.00 -15.85
CA PHE A 334 -10.06 39.44 -16.21
C PHE A 334 -10.05 39.10 -17.69
N VAL A 335 -9.03 39.56 -18.39
CA VAL A 335 -8.85 39.33 -19.83
C VAL A 335 -7.47 38.74 -20.05
N LYS A 336 -7.41 37.72 -20.91
CA LYS A 336 -6.15 37.17 -21.40
C LYS A 336 -5.64 38.08 -22.50
N LYS A 337 -4.58 38.84 -22.21
CA LYS A 337 -3.94 39.75 -23.16
C LYS A 337 -2.69 39.11 -23.75
N THR A 338 -2.48 39.33 -25.04
CA THR A 338 -1.21 39.01 -25.72
C THR A 338 -0.34 40.24 -25.64
N LEU A 339 0.78 40.11 -24.92
CA LEU A 339 1.81 41.13 -24.82
C LEU A 339 2.90 40.82 -25.83
N THR A 340 3.50 41.86 -26.41
CA THR A 340 4.65 41.77 -27.29
C THR A 340 5.79 42.60 -26.71
N GLY A 341 6.99 42.05 -26.64
CA GLY A 341 8.15 42.74 -26.08
C GLY A 341 9.44 41.96 -26.31
N THR A 342 10.53 42.40 -25.71
CA THR A 342 11.80 41.69 -25.81
C THR A 342 11.83 40.46 -24.89
N TRP A 343 12.84 39.60 -25.07
CA TRP A 343 13.13 38.52 -24.12
C TRP A 343 13.33 39.04 -22.68
N GLU A 344 13.95 40.21 -22.53
CA GLU A 344 14.18 40.84 -21.22
C GLU A 344 12.85 41.22 -20.55
N ASP A 345 11.89 41.73 -21.32
CA ASP A 345 10.54 42.06 -20.82
C ASP A 345 9.77 40.81 -20.39
N LEU A 346 9.89 39.71 -21.15
CA LEU A 346 9.31 38.42 -20.78
C LEU A 346 9.91 37.89 -19.47
N MET A 347 11.24 37.90 -19.35
CA MET A 347 11.95 37.47 -18.13
C MET A 347 11.62 38.35 -16.93
N LYS A 348 11.52 39.66 -17.12
CA LYS A 348 11.09 40.60 -16.08
C LYS A 348 9.67 40.27 -15.61
N SER A 349 8.72 40.08 -16.54
CA SER A 349 7.36 39.69 -16.19
C SER A 349 7.31 38.34 -15.49
N PHE A 350 8.18 37.38 -15.84
CA PHE A 350 8.24 36.10 -15.15
C PHE A 350 8.71 36.26 -13.71
N ASN A 351 9.82 36.96 -13.49
CA ASN A 351 10.37 37.21 -12.15
C ASN A 351 9.38 37.95 -11.24
N GLU A 352 8.71 38.99 -11.75
CA GLU A 352 7.68 39.72 -10.99
C GLU A 352 6.51 38.81 -10.56
N LYS A 353 6.15 37.81 -11.37
CA LYS A 353 5.09 36.86 -11.04
C LYS A 353 5.55 35.75 -10.09
N LEU A 354 6.84 35.41 -10.07
CA LEU A 354 7.39 34.47 -9.09
C LEU A 354 7.24 35.00 -7.66
N ASP A 355 7.45 36.30 -7.43
CA ASP A 355 7.26 36.90 -6.10
C ASP A 355 5.80 36.81 -5.64
N GLY A 356 4.86 37.06 -6.57
CA GLY A 356 3.43 36.89 -6.31
C GLY A 356 3.08 35.44 -5.97
N LEU A 357 3.64 34.48 -6.72
CA LEU A 357 3.43 33.06 -6.49
C LEU A 357 4.03 32.58 -5.16
N ALA A 358 5.22 33.06 -4.81
CA ALA A 358 5.87 32.76 -3.54
C ALA A 358 5.05 33.27 -2.34
N LYS A 359 4.54 34.51 -2.44
CA LYS A 359 3.63 35.07 -1.43
C LYS A 359 2.34 34.26 -1.33
N HIS A 360 1.73 33.91 -2.46
CA HIS A 360 0.53 33.08 -2.51
C HIS A 360 0.74 31.73 -1.80
N GLN A 361 1.84 31.03 -2.11
CA GLN A 361 2.19 29.76 -1.48
C GLN A 361 2.46 29.93 0.03
N TYR A 362 3.21 30.97 0.41
CA TYR A 362 3.51 31.25 1.81
C TYR A 362 2.24 31.56 2.62
N THR A 363 1.38 32.43 2.11
CA THR A 363 0.11 32.78 2.77
C THR A 363 -0.75 31.56 3.01
N TRP A 364 -0.86 30.65 2.02
CA TRP A 364 -1.61 29.41 2.20
C TRP A 364 -1.02 28.54 3.32
N ILE A 365 0.30 28.29 3.30
CA ILE A 365 0.97 27.50 4.36
C ILE A 365 0.74 28.14 5.73
N HIS A 366 0.99 29.44 5.84
CA HIS A 366 0.86 30.18 7.09
C HIS A 366 -0.59 30.15 7.61
N GLN A 367 -1.59 30.38 6.75
CA GLN A 367 -3.01 30.34 7.13
C GLN A 367 -3.42 28.97 7.65
N VAL A 368 -2.96 27.89 7.00
CA VAL A 368 -3.25 26.51 7.44
C VAL A 368 -2.61 26.24 8.81
N GLU A 369 -1.36 26.66 9.01
CA GLU A 369 -0.66 26.53 10.30
C GLU A 369 -1.36 27.31 11.42
N GLN A 370 -1.74 28.57 11.17
CA GLN A 370 -2.45 29.40 12.16
C GLN A 370 -3.84 28.83 12.49
N CYS A 371 -4.61 28.42 11.48
CA CYS A 371 -5.90 27.78 11.69
C CYS A 371 -5.76 26.51 12.53
N ARG A 372 -4.72 25.71 12.30
CA ARG A 372 -4.42 24.52 13.10
C ARG A 372 -4.05 24.89 14.54
N ALA A 373 -3.21 25.90 14.75
CA ALA A 373 -2.82 26.37 16.07
C ALA A 373 -4.07 26.78 16.88
N LEU A 374 -4.93 27.63 16.29
CA LEU A 374 -6.18 28.09 16.89
C LEU A 374 -7.11 26.92 17.27
N LYS A 375 -7.30 25.95 16.37
CA LYS A 375 -8.13 24.76 16.65
C LYS A 375 -7.59 23.91 17.80
N ASN A 376 -6.27 23.84 17.96
CA ASN A 376 -5.64 23.03 19.00
C ASN A 376 -5.55 23.73 20.36
N SER A 377 -5.60 25.07 20.40
CA SER A 377 -5.51 25.88 21.63
C SER A 377 -6.85 26.44 22.10
N LEU A 378 -7.96 26.02 21.47
CA LEU A 378 -9.29 26.59 21.67
C LEU A 378 -9.80 26.39 23.10
N GLN A 379 -10.28 27.47 23.74
CA GLN A 379 -10.92 27.40 25.06
C GLN A 379 -12.43 27.13 24.95
N HIS A 380 -13.08 26.71 26.04
CA HIS A 380 -14.51 26.36 26.05
C HIS A 380 -15.46 27.53 25.73
N HIS A 381 -14.99 28.77 25.89
CA HIS A 381 -15.74 30.00 25.58
C HIS A 381 -15.36 30.61 24.22
N GLU A 382 -14.50 29.94 23.46
CA GLU A 382 -14.02 30.38 22.16
C GLU A 382 -14.55 29.47 21.05
N ALA A 383 -14.73 30.05 19.87
CA ALA A 383 -15.08 29.31 18.68
C ALA A 383 -14.26 29.81 17.49
N VAL A 384 -13.81 28.88 16.64
CA VAL A 384 -13.23 29.21 15.33
C VAL A 384 -14.31 28.99 14.28
N VAL A 385 -14.66 30.06 13.57
CA VAL A 385 -15.58 30.00 12.43
C VAL A 385 -14.77 29.99 11.14
N HIS A 386 -14.82 28.88 10.42
CA HIS A 386 -14.18 28.75 9.11
C HIS A 386 -15.26 28.82 8.03
N MET A 387 -15.31 29.94 7.31
CA MET A 387 -16.27 30.17 6.23
C MET A 387 -15.61 29.91 4.88
N ASP A 388 -16.32 29.22 3.97
CA ASP A 388 -15.92 29.09 2.58
C ASP A 388 -16.50 30.25 1.74
N PHE A 389 -16.12 30.34 0.48
CA PHE A 389 -16.74 31.28 -0.45
C PHE A 389 -18.23 30.97 -0.59
N SER A 390 -19.05 32.01 -0.49
CA SER A 390 -20.48 31.90 -0.72
C SER A 390 -20.77 31.62 -2.18
N GLU A 391 -21.70 30.71 -2.45
CA GLU A 391 -22.11 30.38 -3.82
C GLU A 391 -23.48 30.97 -4.14
N ASN A 392 -23.61 31.59 -5.32
CA ASN A 392 -24.87 32.14 -5.80
C ASN A 392 -25.62 31.10 -6.63
N TYR A 393 -26.85 30.80 -6.22
CA TYR A 393 -27.73 29.85 -6.88
C TYR A 393 -28.88 30.57 -7.54
N ALA A 394 -29.12 30.28 -8.83
CA ALA A 394 -30.33 30.71 -9.50
C ALA A 394 -31.52 29.90 -8.96
N CYS A 395 -32.53 30.59 -8.43
CA CYS A 395 -33.73 29.95 -7.93
C CYS A 395 -34.57 29.46 -9.13
N LYS A 396 -35.00 28.19 -9.08
CA LYS A 396 -36.02 27.66 -9.99
C LYS A 396 -37.35 27.61 -9.25
N LEU A 397 -38.40 28.16 -9.86
CA LEU A 397 -39.76 28.06 -9.33
C LEU A 397 -40.26 26.61 -9.42
N ASN A 398 -41.03 26.14 -8.44
CA ASN A 398 -41.61 24.79 -8.46
C ASN A 398 -42.76 24.64 -9.48
N VAL A 399 -43.38 25.76 -9.88
CA VAL A 399 -44.41 25.87 -10.92
C VAL A 399 -43.96 26.97 -11.88
N GLU A 400 -43.76 26.63 -13.15
CA GLU A 400 -43.30 27.56 -14.19
C GLU A 400 -44.44 28.51 -14.57
N VAL A 401 -44.39 29.74 -14.03
CA VAL A 401 -45.24 30.84 -14.48
C VAL A 401 -44.62 31.42 -15.73
N GLN A 402 -45.40 31.57 -16.80
CA GLN A 402 -44.95 32.09 -18.10
C GLN A 402 -44.09 33.37 -17.95
N HIS A 403 -44.49 34.33 -17.10
CA HIS A 403 -43.75 35.58 -16.86
C HIS A 403 -42.25 35.39 -16.48
N TYR A 404 -41.89 34.24 -15.89
CA TYR A 404 -40.52 33.93 -15.49
C TYR A 404 -39.57 33.68 -16.69
N HIS A 405 -40.12 33.42 -17.88
CA HIS A 405 -39.35 33.30 -19.12
C HIS A 405 -39.02 34.65 -19.77
N TRP A 406 -39.82 35.69 -19.52
CA TRP A 406 -39.66 37.03 -20.13
C TRP A 406 -39.08 38.07 -19.16
N GLY A 407 -38.98 37.77 -17.86
CA GLY A 407 -38.37 38.64 -16.86
C GLY A 407 -36.88 38.37 -16.67
N GLY A 408 -36.03 39.36 -16.97
CA GLY A 408 -34.57 39.29 -16.80
C GLY A 408 -34.06 39.23 -15.34
N SER A 409 -34.95 39.08 -14.36
CA SER A 409 -34.60 39.04 -12.93
C SER A 409 -34.86 37.64 -12.37
N ARG A 410 -33.95 36.70 -12.65
CA ARG A 410 -33.93 35.41 -11.95
C ARG A 410 -33.58 35.70 -10.50
N LYS A 411 -34.47 35.36 -9.56
CA LYS A 411 -34.14 35.44 -8.12
C LYS A 411 -32.90 34.57 -7.87
N GLN A 412 -31.93 35.13 -7.17
CA GLN A 412 -30.73 34.43 -6.75
C GLN A 412 -30.73 34.34 -5.23
N ALA A 413 -30.30 33.18 -4.73
CA ALA A 413 -30.04 32.97 -3.32
C ALA A 413 -28.54 32.72 -3.14
N THR A 414 -27.93 33.37 -2.16
CA THR A 414 -26.53 33.15 -1.81
C THR A 414 -26.47 32.18 -0.64
N VAL A 415 -25.74 31.08 -0.80
CA VAL A 415 -25.53 30.09 0.25
C VAL A 415 -24.15 30.30 0.84
N HIS A 416 -24.09 30.57 2.15
CA HIS A 416 -22.86 30.68 2.91
C HIS A 416 -22.66 29.42 3.72
N THR A 417 -21.57 28.70 3.45
CA THR A 417 -21.21 27.49 4.20
C THR A 417 -20.13 27.82 5.22
N CYS A 418 -20.28 27.30 6.44
CA CYS A 418 -19.26 27.47 7.46
C CYS A 418 -19.13 26.24 8.37
N MET A 419 -17.92 26.04 8.87
CA MET A 419 -17.59 25.06 9.89
C MET A 419 -17.23 25.79 11.18
N VAL A 420 -17.96 25.52 12.24
CA VAL A 420 -17.69 26.05 13.58
C VAL A 420 -16.99 24.99 14.40
N TYR A 421 -15.82 25.33 14.93
CA TYR A 421 -15.04 24.48 15.83
C TYR A 421 -15.14 25.05 17.23
N THR A 422 -15.56 24.24 18.19
CA THR A 422 -15.52 24.51 19.63
C THR A 422 -14.52 23.56 20.30
N ALA A 423 -14.29 23.73 21.61
CA ALA A 423 -13.35 22.87 22.34
C ALA A 423 -13.79 21.39 22.37
N GLU A 424 -15.09 21.14 22.24
CA GLU A 424 -15.68 19.81 22.38
C GLU A 424 -16.11 19.19 21.04
N GLU A 425 -16.52 20.02 20.08
CA GLU A 425 -17.15 19.53 18.86
C GLU A 425 -16.86 20.39 17.61
N SER A 426 -17.23 19.85 16.46
CA SER A 426 -17.16 20.54 15.17
C SER A 426 -18.50 20.40 14.46
N GLN A 427 -19.10 21.52 14.08
CA GLN A 427 -20.43 21.57 13.49
C GLN A 427 -20.41 22.30 12.15
N ALA A 428 -21.21 21.79 11.21
CA ALA A 428 -21.36 22.36 9.88
C ALA A 428 -22.66 23.15 9.79
N TYR A 429 -22.59 24.36 9.24
CA TYR A 429 -23.73 25.25 9.06
C TYR A 429 -23.81 25.72 7.61
N ALA A 430 -25.04 25.98 7.16
CA ALA A 430 -25.32 26.64 5.90
C ALA A 430 -26.40 27.70 6.13
N THR A 431 -26.11 28.94 5.78
CA THR A 431 -27.07 30.05 5.85
C THR A 431 -27.40 30.53 4.44
N ILE A 432 -28.60 31.05 4.25
CA ILE A 432 -29.10 31.50 2.96
C ILE A 432 -29.50 32.97 3.09
N SER A 433 -29.02 33.81 2.18
CA SER A 433 -29.39 35.23 2.10
C SER A 433 -29.96 35.56 0.72
N ASP A 434 -30.95 36.44 0.70
CA ASP A 434 -31.47 37.03 -0.54
C ASP A 434 -30.52 38.11 -1.06
N LEU A 435 -30.32 38.15 -2.37
CA LEU A 435 -29.38 39.05 -3.04
C LEU A 435 -30.00 40.45 -3.21
N GLU A 436 -30.39 41.10 -2.11
CA GLU A 436 -30.84 42.51 -2.12
C GLU A 436 -29.91 43.45 -1.34
N SER A 437 -28.97 42.95 -0.55
CA SER A 437 -28.03 43.83 0.15
C SER A 437 -26.60 43.30 0.12
N GLU A 438 -25.75 44.18 -0.40
CA GLU A 438 -24.30 44.22 -0.26
C GLU A 438 -23.50 43.42 -1.30
N ALA A 439 -22.97 44.22 -2.23
CA ALA A 439 -21.78 43.92 -2.99
C ALA A 439 -20.76 43.23 -2.09
N CYS A 440 -20.29 42.07 -2.53
CA CYS A 440 -19.06 41.47 -2.05
C CYS A 440 -17.93 42.49 -2.23
N VAL A 441 -17.66 43.29 -1.19
CA VAL A 441 -16.50 44.16 -1.12
C VAL A 441 -15.29 43.22 -1.06
N ARG A 442 -14.56 43.18 -2.17
CA ARG A 442 -13.22 42.59 -2.25
C ARG A 442 -12.18 43.63 -1.88
#